data_AF-A0A6A6BY02-F1
#
_entry.id   AF-A0A6A6BY02-F1
#
_cell.length_a   1.000
_cell.length_b   1.000
_cell.length_c   1.000
_cell.angle_alpha   90.00
_cell.angle_beta   90.00
_cell.angle_gamma   90.00
#
_symmetry.space_group_name_H-M   'P 1'
#
loop_
_entity.id
_entity.type
_entity.pdbx_description
1 polymer ?
#
loop_
_entity_poly.entity_id
_entity_poly.type
_entity_poly.pdbx_seq_one_letter_code
_entity_poly.pdbx_strand_id
1 'polypeptide(L)'
;RFLFRVYTPRSDGFTDETRASSRDAALKIPGSNKDIFATKTRAVTARLIADHMWWARDQGDARRRDNLVSWSSSMLFLIRYIFYRHYDMDDKSSLDDIHLLVVDTKALPADTFIRDTDLISAFEQFDSRATRGLKQMAKQREGVLYFGEYLSQGTLRLDDKCSTVSAHVLIYKGLLHLHDGFQSARDGEDAGRWVIPVQKMRDTIQIAREKQPASLELLDDALDIASEYGMHWRLPIAIQLLALLPERLECSKVLERILHRMSPSGKRHCKFVDRC
;
A
#
# COMPACT_ATOMS: atom_id res chain seq x y z
N ARG A 1 -11.56 3.15 -2.70
CA ARG A 1 -11.99 3.86 -1.48
C ARG A 1 -10.85 3.97 -0.49
N PHE A 2 -10.20 2.87 -0.12
CA PHE A 2 -9.05 2.92 0.79
C PHE A 2 -7.75 2.86 -0.01
N LEU A 3 -6.79 3.67 0.39
CA LEU A 3 -5.41 3.62 -0.09
C LEU A 3 -4.47 3.49 1.09
N PHE A 4 -3.33 2.89 0.82
CA PHE A 4 -2.35 2.52 1.82
C PHE A 4 -0.97 3.05 1.44
N ARG A 5 -0.13 3.30 2.44
CA ARG A 5 1.26 3.69 2.25
C ARG A 5 2.11 3.04 3.31
N VAL A 6 3.24 2.47 2.89
CA VAL A 6 4.32 2.10 3.80
C VAL A 6 5.31 3.26 3.85
N TYR A 7 5.69 3.66 5.06
CA TYR A 7 6.73 4.66 5.26
C TYR A 7 7.71 4.24 6.34
N THR A 8 8.92 4.78 6.24
CA THR A 8 10.03 4.58 7.17
C THR A 8 10.73 5.92 7.36
N PRO A 9 11.62 6.08 8.36
CA PRO A 9 12.45 7.27 8.52
C PRO A 9 13.33 7.60 7.30
N ARG A 10 13.51 6.63 6.39
CA ARG A 10 14.35 6.72 5.18
C ARG A 10 13.52 6.89 3.91
N SER A 11 12.19 6.92 4.00
CA SER A 11 11.34 7.21 2.83
C SER A 11 11.61 8.62 2.31
N ASP A 12 11.63 8.78 0.98
CA ASP A 12 11.66 10.10 0.36
C ASP A 12 10.40 10.90 0.74
N GLY A 13 10.62 12.16 1.12
CA GLY A 13 9.57 13.03 1.64
C GLY A 13 9.38 12.89 3.15
N PHE A 14 8.15 13.07 3.61
CA PHE A 14 7.80 12.95 5.02
C PHE A 14 6.41 12.35 5.14
N THR A 15 6.20 11.43 6.08
CA THR A 15 4.88 10.84 6.32
C THR A 15 4.73 10.55 7.81
N ASP A 16 3.61 10.97 8.38
CA ASP A 16 3.14 10.63 9.72
C ASP A 16 1.59 10.62 9.73
N GLU A 17 0.99 10.53 10.91
CA GLU A 17 -0.47 10.53 11.10
C GLU A 17 -1.15 11.87 10.76
N THR A 18 -0.39 12.96 10.65
CA THR A 18 -0.90 14.31 10.40
C THR A 18 -0.77 14.72 8.94
N ARG A 19 0.21 14.18 8.22
CA ARG A 19 0.46 14.53 6.81
C ARG A 19 1.30 13.50 6.05
N ALA A 20 1.12 13.50 4.74
CA ALA A 20 2.06 12.90 3.79
C ALA A 20 2.55 13.96 2.82
N SER A 21 3.86 14.14 2.72
CA SER A 21 4.52 15.15 1.88
C SER A 21 5.49 14.49 0.92
N SER A 22 5.48 14.95 -0.32
CA SER A 22 6.52 14.65 -1.31
C SER A 22 7.88 15.15 -0.83
N ARG A 23 8.96 14.67 -1.46
CA ARG A 23 10.32 15.16 -1.19
C ARG A 23 10.41 16.68 -1.36
N ASP A 24 9.94 17.18 -2.50
CA ASP A 24 10.00 18.61 -2.81
C ASP A 24 9.21 19.45 -1.80
N ALA A 25 8.05 18.97 -1.33
CA ALA A 25 7.25 19.69 -0.34
C ALA A 25 7.87 19.65 1.05
N ALA A 26 8.39 18.50 1.49
CA ALA A 26 9.08 18.37 2.77
C ALA A 26 10.33 19.26 2.85
N LEU A 27 11.09 19.35 1.76
CA LEU A 27 12.26 20.21 1.62
C LEU A 27 11.93 21.68 1.29
N LYS A 28 10.64 22.03 1.18
CA LYS A 28 10.16 23.38 0.83
C LYS A 28 10.75 23.92 -0.48
N ILE A 29 10.99 23.04 -1.45
CA ILE A 29 11.54 23.42 -2.75
C ILE A 29 10.50 24.30 -3.48
N PRO A 30 10.89 25.47 -4.03
CA PRO A 30 9.97 26.31 -4.79
C PRO A 30 9.26 25.56 -5.91
N GLY A 31 7.94 25.71 -5.97
CA GLY A 31 7.08 25.03 -6.94
C GLY A 31 6.57 23.65 -6.52
N SER A 32 6.84 23.19 -5.30
CA SER A 32 6.25 21.96 -4.73
C SER A 32 4.72 22.03 -4.53
N ASN A 33 4.13 23.22 -4.64
CA ASN A 33 2.69 23.41 -4.66
C ASN A 33 2.10 23.49 -6.09
N LYS A 34 2.93 23.38 -7.14
CA LYS A 34 2.46 23.44 -8.53
C LYS A 34 2.03 22.06 -9.01
N ASP A 35 0.86 22.04 -9.63
CA ASP A 35 0.30 20.89 -10.33
C ASP A 35 1.27 20.35 -11.40
N ILE A 36 1.45 19.03 -11.45
CA ILE A 36 2.27 18.31 -12.44
C ILE A 36 1.79 18.52 -13.88
N PHE A 37 0.54 18.93 -14.10
CA PHE A 37 -0.02 19.29 -15.39
C PHE A 37 0.25 20.76 -15.76
N ALA A 38 0.66 21.59 -14.80
CA ALA A 38 1.02 22.99 -15.01
C ALA A 38 2.52 23.19 -15.29
N THR A 39 3.24 22.15 -15.73
CA THR A 39 4.65 22.29 -16.13
C THR A 39 4.78 22.98 -17.50
N LYS A 40 6.00 23.38 -17.85
CA LYS A 40 6.29 24.09 -19.11
C LYS A 40 5.95 23.27 -20.36
N THR A 41 6.16 21.95 -20.32
CA THR A 41 5.92 21.05 -21.47
C THR A 41 5.52 19.66 -20.99
N ARG A 42 4.74 18.93 -21.81
CA ARG A 42 4.36 17.54 -21.50
C ARG A 42 5.56 16.60 -21.33
N ALA A 43 6.66 16.87 -22.03
CA ALA A 43 7.91 16.11 -21.88
C ALA A 43 8.57 16.32 -20.51
N VAL A 44 8.39 17.49 -19.87
CA VAL A 44 8.85 17.72 -18.49
C VAL A 44 7.97 16.93 -17.51
N THR A 45 6.64 16.98 -17.66
CA THR A 45 5.73 16.16 -16.83
C THR A 45 6.03 14.67 -16.97
N ALA A 46 6.18 14.16 -18.20
CA ALA A 46 6.51 12.76 -18.45
C ALA A 46 7.81 12.33 -17.76
N ARG A 47 8.81 13.22 -17.74
CA ARG A 47 10.08 12.99 -17.06
C ARG A 47 9.91 12.85 -15.55
N LEU A 48 9.23 13.81 -14.93
CA LEU A 48 8.95 13.82 -13.49
C LEU A 48 8.20 12.56 -13.05
N ILE A 49 7.19 12.14 -13.82
CA ILE A 49 6.42 10.92 -13.52
C ILE A 49 7.35 9.70 -13.55
N ALA A 50 8.12 9.48 -14.62
CA ALA A 50 8.95 8.28 -14.65
C ALA A 50 10.14 8.35 -13.68
N ASP A 51 10.72 9.53 -13.41
CA ASP A 51 11.76 9.66 -12.38
C ASP A 51 11.23 9.23 -11.00
N HIS A 52 9.99 9.60 -10.66
CA HIS A 52 9.31 9.14 -9.46
C HIS A 52 9.08 7.62 -9.50
N MET A 53 8.47 7.09 -10.57
CA MET A 53 8.11 5.66 -10.67
C MET A 53 9.31 4.71 -10.67
N TRP A 54 10.46 5.16 -11.19
CA TRP A 54 11.70 4.39 -11.19
C TRP A 54 12.53 4.57 -9.91
N TRP A 55 12.00 5.30 -8.91
CA TRP A 55 12.70 5.69 -7.68
C TRP A 55 14.09 6.23 -7.99
N ALA A 56 14.18 7.12 -9.00
CA ALA A 56 15.45 7.70 -9.40
C ALA A 56 16.07 8.40 -8.19
N ARG A 57 17.26 7.96 -7.79
CA ARG A 57 17.98 8.56 -6.66
C ARG A 57 18.75 9.80 -7.09
N ASP A 58 18.99 10.68 -6.14
CA ASP A 58 19.89 11.83 -6.32
C ASP A 58 21.31 11.31 -6.54
N GLN A 59 21.79 11.31 -7.79
CA GLN A 59 23.17 10.96 -8.13
C GLN A 59 24.14 12.13 -7.81
N GLY A 60 23.97 12.76 -6.65
CA GLY A 60 24.69 13.98 -6.28
C GLY A 60 24.21 15.27 -6.96
N ASP A 61 23.15 15.20 -7.78
CA ASP A 61 22.51 16.40 -8.35
C ASP A 61 21.33 16.83 -7.46
N ALA A 62 21.51 17.92 -6.72
CA ALA A 62 20.49 18.56 -5.88
C ALA A 62 19.26 19.06 -6.69
N ARG A 63 19.23 18.86 -8.01
CA ARG A 63 18.15 19.27 -8.92
C ARG A 63 17.09 18.20 -9.16
N ARG A 64 17.17 16.99 -8.57
CA ARG A 64 16.06 16.03 -8.68
C ARG A 64 14.80 16.67 -8.10
N ARG A 65 13.75 16.73 -8.92
CA ARG A 65 12.44 17.23 -8.53
C ARG A 65 11.53 16.03 -8.37
N ASP A 66 10.95 15.89 -7.19
CA ASP A 66 9.99 14.84 -6.90
C ASP A 66 8.89 15.39 -6.01
N ASN A 67 7.81 15.80 -6.67
CA ASN A 67 6.65 16.37 -6.02
C ASN A 67 5.51 15.37 -5.83
N LEU A 68 5.78 14.07 -6.01
CA LEU A 68 4.79 13.01 -5.96
C LEU A 68 4.94 12.17 -4.70
N VAL A 69 3.85 11.51 -4.30
CA VAL A 69 3.78 10.59 -3.16
C VAL A 69 3.05 9.34 -3.63
N SER A 70 3.73 8.18 -3.60
CA SER A 70 3.10 6.90 -3.90
C SER A 70 2.18 6.40 -2.80
N TRP A 71 1.05 5.85 -3.22
CA TRP A 71 0.05 5.13 -2.45
C TRP A 71 -0.28 3.84 -3.20
N SER A 72 -0.82 2.84 -2.52
CA SER A 72 -1.23 1.59 -3.15
C SER A 72 -2.58 1.12 -2.62
N SER A 73 -3.38 0.48 -3.48
CA SER A 73 -4.58 -0.26 -3.09
C SER A 73 -4.28 -1.74 -2.77
N SER A 74 -3.06 -2.22 -2.97
CA SER A 74 -2.67 -3.62 -2.81
C SER A 74 -1.99 -3.88 -1.47
N MET A 75 -2.76 -4.38 -0.50
CA MET A 75 -2.25 -4.76 0.83
C MET A 75 -1.14 -5.81 0.73
N LEU A 76 -1.32 -6.83 -0.15
CA LEU A 76 -0.34 -7.86 -0.42
C LEU A 76 1.04 -7.30 -0.81
N PHE A 77 1.03 -6.33 -1.75
CA PHE A 77 2.25 -5.67 -2.18
C PHE A 77 2.91 -4.94 -1.03
N LEU A 78 2.16 -4.14 -0.27
CA LEU A 78 2.72 -3.33 0.81
C LEU A 78 3.29 -4.16 1.94
N ILE A 79 2.66 -5.29 2.31
CA ILE A 79 3.23 -6.22 3.30
C ILE A 79 4.57 -6.76 2.82
N ARG A 80 4.69 -7.18 1.55
CA ARG A 80 5.99 -7.61 1.00
C ARG A 80 6.98 -6.46 0.94
N TYR A 81 6.51 -5.25 0.69
CA TYR A 81 7.34 -4.05 0.65
C TYR A 81 7.87 -3.67 2.03
N ILE A 82 7.14 -3.90 3.13
CA ILE A 82 7.64 -3.75 4.51
C ILE A 82 8.93 -4.55 4.70
N PHE A 83 8.91 -5.84 4.36
CA PHE A 83 10.10 -6.70 4.49
C PHE A 83 11.22 -6.29 3.55
N TYR A 84 10.89 -5.87 2.32
CA TYR A 84 11.89 -5.31 1.42
C TYR A 84 12.60 -4.11 2.03
N ARG A 85 11.89 -3.16 2.65
CA ARG A 85 12.48 -1.98 3.31
C ARG A 85 13.32 -2.35 4.53
N HIS A 86 12.92 -3.38 5.27
CA HIS A 86 13.69 -3.91 6.39
C HIS A 86 15.04 -4.50 5.96
N TYR A 87 15.09 -5.17 4.81
CA TYR A 87 16.31 -5.81 4.29
C TYR A 87 17.11 -4.95 3.29
N ASP A 88 16.53 -3.88 2.77
CA ASP A 88 17.19 -2.96 1.86
C ASP A 88 18.41 -2.31 2.53
N MET A 89 19.56 -2.33 1.87
CA MET A 89 20.82 -1.88 2.46
C MET A 89 20.88 -0.37 2.70
N ASP A 90 20.10 0.42 1.97
CA ASP A 90 20.09 1.88 2.09
C ASP A 90 19.09 2.37 3.13
N ASP A 91 18.00 1.62 3.30
CA ASP A 91 16.99 1.85 4.33
C ASP A 91 17.34 1.15 5.65
N LYS A 92 17.23 -0.19 5.67
CA LYS A 92 17.48 -1.07 6.83
C LYS A 92 16.74 -0.66 8.10
N SER A 93 15.59 0.00 7.97
CA SER A 93 14.76 0.40 9.11
C SER A 93 14.34 -0.82 9.93
N SER A 94 14.26 -0.63 11.26
CA SER A 94 13.68 -1.64 12.15
C SER A 94 12.20 -1.85 11.84
N LEU A 95 11.65 -3.00 12.21
CA LEU A 95 10.21 -3.26 12.02
C LEU A 95 9.33 -2.35 12.90
N ASP A 96 9.88 -1.75 13.96
CA ASP A 96 9.22 -0.73 14.76
C ASP A 96 9.13 0.61 14.04
N ASP A 97 10.12 0.92 13.19
CA ASP A 97 10.18 2.17 12.43
C ASP A 97 9.47 2.10 11.07
N ILE A 98 9.09 0.90 10.62
CA ILE A 98 8.33 0.72 9.37
C ILE A 98 6.85 0.72 9.68
N HIS A 99 6.10 1.63 9.07
CA HIS A 99 4.69 1.84 9.37
C HIS A 99 3.82 1.62 8.15
N LEU A 100 2.67 0.97 8.37
CA LEU A 100 1.60 0.86 7.39
C LEU A 100 0.50 1.86 7.74
N LEU A 101 0.20 2.77 6.82
CA LEU A 101 -0.82 3.80 6.97
C LEU A 101 -1.95 3.56 5.99
N VAL A 102 -3.19 3.78 6.44
CA VAL A 102 -4.42 3.72 5.64
C VAL A 102 -5.10 5.08 5.61
N VAL A 103 -5.69 5.44 4.47
CA VAL A 103 -6.55 6.62 4.30
C VAL A 103 -7.87 6.25 3.65
N ASP A 104 -8.94 6.98 3.96
CA ASP A 104 -10.21 6.92 3.24
C ASP A 104 -10.21 8.06 2.22
N THR A 105 -10.16 7.72 0.94
CA THR A 105 -10.10 8.71 -0.13
C THR A 105 -11.35 9.59 -0.16
N LYS A 106 -12.47 9.18 0.45
CA LYS A 106 -13.68 10.02 0.56
C LYS A 106 -13.59 11.08 1.64
N ALA A 107 -12.68 10.94 2.60
CA ALA A 107 -12.44 11.94 3.64
C ALA A 107 -11.47 13.04 3.19
N LEU A 108 -10.94 12.90 1.97
CA LEU A 108 -9.99 13.81 1.34
C LEU A 108 -10.66 14.51 0.15
N PRO A 109 -10.16 15.70 -0.28
CA PRO A 109 -10.70 16.38 -1.45
C PRO A 109 -10.74 15.47 -2.68
N ALA A 110 -11.74 15.69 -3.53
CA ALA A 110 -11.80 15.04 -4.83
C ALA A 110 -10.50 15.32 -5.62
N ASP A 111 -10.14 14.39 -6.52
CA ASP A 111 -8.98 14.50 -7.40
C ASP A 111 -7.61 14.57 -6.69
N THR A 112 -7.56 14.27 -5.39
CA THR A 112 -6.31 14.16 -4.61
C THR A 112 -5.39 13.05 -5.12
N PHE A 113 -5.97 11.96 -5.63
CA PHE A 113 -5.24 10.77 -6.07
C PHE A 113 -5.52 10.49 -7.53
N ILE A 114 -4.47 10.18 -8.28
CA ILE A 114 -4.54 9.71 -9.67
C ILE A 114 -3.85 8.36 -9.78
N ARG A 115 -4.41 7.43 -10.58
CA ARG A 115 -3.78 6.14 -10.83
C ARG A 115 -2.51 6.31 -11.65
N ASP A 116 -1.49 5.53 -11.32
CA ASP A 116 -0.25 5.50 -12.09
C ASP A 116 -0.49 5.16 -13.56
N THR A 117 -1.36 4.18 -13.85
CA THR A 117 -1.70 3.76 -15.22
C THR A 117 -2.33 4.86 -16.04
N ASP A 118 -3.18 5.70 -15.43
CA ASP A 118 -3.83 6.82 -16.12
C ASP A 118 -2.77 7.88 -16.50
N LEU A 119 -1.83 8.16 -15.60
CA LEU A 119 -0.69 9.05 -15.87
C LEU A 119 0.27 8.48 -16.92
N ILE A 120 0.62 7.21 -16.82
CA ILE A 120 1.51 6.54 -17.77
C ILE A 120 0.91 6.61 -19.17
N SER A 121 -0.36 6.21 -19.33
CA SER A 121 -1.06 6.23 -20.61
C SER A 121 -1.13 7.63 -21.21
N ALA A 122 -1.41 8.66 -20.38
CA ALA A 122 -1.48 10.04 -20.85
C ALA A 122 -0.13 10.62 -21.29
N PHE A 123 0.99 10.18 -20.69
CA PHE A 123 2.29 10.82 -20.85
C PHE A 123 3.37 10.00 -21.56
N GLU A 124 3.18 8.70 -21.79
CA GLU A 124 4.23 7.84 -22.32
C GLU A 124 4.76 8.24 -23.70
N GLN A 125 3.92 8.83 -24.55
CA GLN A 125 4.33 9.31 -25.87
C GLN A 125 5.27 10.53 -25.81
N PHE A 126 5.27 11.26 -24.69
CA PHE A 126 6.11 12.44 -24.48
C PHE A 126 7.41 12.12 -23.73
N ASP A 127 7.59 10.89 -23.24
CA ASP A 127 8.85 10.44 -22.66
C ASP A 127 9.78 9.90 -23.77
N SER A 128 10.86 10.62 -24.04
CA SER A 128 11.84 10.25 -25.07
C SER A 128 12.89 9.25 -24.60
N ARG A 129 12.84 8.79 -23.34
CA ARG A 129 13.82 7.84 -22.81
C ARG A 129 13.70 6.46 -23.46
N ALA A 130 14.85 5.94 -23.90
CA ALA A 130 14.94 4.58 -24.43
C ALA A 130 14.86 3.51 -23.32
N THR A 131 15.38 3.81 -22.13
CA THR A 131 15.38 2.92 -20.96
C THR A 131 14.88 3.68 -19.74
N ARG A 132 14.22 2.97 -18.81
CA ARG A 132 13.59 3.58 -17.63
C ARG A 132 12.67 4.77 -17.99
N GLY A 133 11.95 4.63 -19.09
CA GLY A 133 10.92 5.58 -19.53
C GLY A 133 9.51 5.06 -19.25
N LEU A 134 8.51 5.93 -19.45
CA LEU A 134 7.10 5.59 -19.24
C LEU A 134 6.60 4.47 -20.16
N LYS A 135 7.06 4.38 -21.41
CA LYS A 135 6.70 3.25 -22.31
C LYS A 135 7.13 1.89 -21.78
N GLN A 136 8.28 1.83 -21.08
CA GLN A 136 8.73 0.60 -20.44
C GLN A 136 7.86 0.29 -19.21
N MET A 137 7.50 1.32 -18.43
CA MET A 137 6.58 1.16 -17.30
C MET A 137 5.19 0.68 -17.74
N ALA A 138 4.66 1.23 -18.85
CA ALA A 138 3.38 0.83 -19.41
C ALA A 138 3.34 -0.68 -19.69
N LYS A 139 4.36 -1.21 -20.39
CA LYS A 139 4.50 -2.64 -20.66
C LYS A 139 4.58 -3.49 -19.38
N GLN A 140 5.23 -2.97 -18.33
CA GLN A 140 5.28 -3.66 -17.04
C GLN A 140 3.90 -3.73 -16.37
N ARG A 141 3.12 -2.64 -16.47
CA ARG A 141 1.78 -2.50 -15.87
C ARG A 141 0.69 -3.27 -16.64
N GLU A 142 0.81 -3.39 -17.96
CA GLU A 142 -0.05 -4.25 -18.79
C GLU A 142 0.17 -5.74 -18.53
N GLY A 143 1.39 -6.10 -18.11
CA GLY A 143 1.73 -7.44 -17.70
C GLY A 143 1.38 -7.73 -16.25
N VAL A 144 2.24 -8.50 -15.61
CA VAL A 144 2.02 -9.01 -14.25
C VAL A 144 2.47 -8.05 -13.13
N LEU A 145 3.08 -6.89 -13.46
CA LEU A 145 3.76 -6.00 -12.51
C LEU A 145 2.91 -4.78 -12.11
N TYR A 146 1.59 -4.96 -11.96
CA TYR A 146 0.70 -3.93 -11.42
C TYR A 146 0.45 -4.10 -9.92
N PHE A 147 0.64 -3.03 -9.15
CA PHE A 147 0.52 -3.04 -7.69
C PHE A 147 -0.54 -2.06 -7.17
N GLY A 148 -1.44 -1.59 -8.05
CA GLY A 148 -2.52 -0.70 -7.65
C GLY A 148 -2.02 0.65 -7.17
N GLU A 149 -1.01 1.23 -7.83
CA GLU A 149 -0.37 2.46 -7.39
C GLU A 149 -1.21 3.71 -7.75
N TYR A 150 -1.26 4.64 -6.80
CA TYR A 150 -1.88 5.95 -6.94
C TYR A 150 -0.88 7.01 -6.49
N LEU A 151 -0.96 8.19 -7.08
CA LEU A 151 -0.09 9.31 -6.74
C LEU A 151 -0.92 10.46 -6.17
N SER A 152 -0.44 11.04 -5.08
CA SER A 152 -0.81 12.39 -4.67
C SER A 152 0.36 13.35 -4.86
N GLN A 153 0.13 14.65 -4.73
CA GLN A 153 1.14 15.67 -4.95
C GLN A 153 1.34 16.57 -3.72
N GLY A 154 2.57 17.07 -3.54
CA GLY A 154 2.86 18.10 -2.57
C GLY A 154 2.67 17.60 -1.14
N THR A 155 1.94 18.36 -0.32
CA THR A 155 1.59 17.97 1.05
C THR A 155 0.09 17.71 1.16
N LEU A 156 -0.25 16.49 1.56
CA LEU A 156 -1.58 16.07 1.90
C LEU A 156 -1.74 16.06 3.43
N ARG A 157 -2.75 16.76 3.95
CA ARG A 157 -3.11 16.74 5.38
C ARG A 157 -3.99 15.52 5.69
N LEU A 158 -3.59 14.78 6.73
CA LEU A 158 -4.16 13.50 7.13
C LEU A 158 -4.81 13.52 8.52
N ASP A 159 -4.80 14.67 9.21
CA ASP A 159 -5.44 14.87 10.51
C ASP A 159 -6.85 14.22 10.54
N ASP A 160 -7.04 13.25 11.45
CA ASP A 160 -8.28 12.47 11.64
C ASP A 160 -8.80 11.69 10.41
N LYS A 161 -7.98 11.56 9.36
CA LYS A 161 -8.34 10.95 8.06
C LYS A 161 -7.48 9.73 7.72
N CYS A 162 -6.63 9.32 8.64
CA CYS A 162 -5.79 8.15 8.51
C CYS A 162 -5.73 7.34 9.80
N SER A 163 -5.11 6.17 9.71
CA SER A 163 -4.66 5.37 10.86
C SER A 163 -3.39 4.66 10.45
N THR A 164 -2.48 4.47 11.39
CA THR A 164 -1.21 3.79 11.12
C THR A 164 -0.90 2.76 12.20
N VAL A 165 -0.17 1.72 11.83
CA VAL A 165 0.32 0.66 12.72
C VAL A 165 1.73 0.28 12.28
N SER A 166 2.65 0.05 13.22
CA SER A 166 4.00 -0.39 12.90
C SER A 166 4.03 -1.85 12.44
N ALA A 167 5.01 -2.21 11.60
CA ALA A 167 5.17 -3.55 11.08
C ALA A 167 5.42 -4.57 12.20
N HIS A 168 6.14 -4.17 13.26
CA HIS A 168 6.31 -4.98 14.47
C HIS A 168 4.97 -5.39 15.07
N VAL A 169 4.02 -4.45 15.23
CA VAL A 169 2.69 -4.76 15.77
C VAL A 169 1.91 -5.69 14.84
N LEU A 170 1.96 -5.47 13.53
CA LEU A 170 1.31 -6.37 12.56
C LEU A 170 1.81 -7.81 12.72
N ILE A 171 3.13 -8.00 12.83
CA ILE A 171 3.78 -9.31 13.02
C ILE A 171 3.37 -9.93 14.35
N TYR A 172 3.45 -9.15 15.43
CA TYR A 172 3.08 -9.59 16.78
C TYR A 172 1.63 -10.09 16.84
N LYS A 173 0.74 -9.53 16.03
CA LYS A 173 -0.68 -9.89 15.94
C LYS A 173 -1.01 -11.01 14.94
N GLY A 174 -0.01 -11.68 14.38
CA GLY A 174 -0.21 -12.87 13.55
C GLY A 174 -0.10 -12.65 12.04
N LEU A 175 0.47 -11.53 11.57
CA LEU A 175 0.63 -11.27 10.12
C LEU A 175 1.31 -12.43 9.38
N LEU A 176 2.31 -13.06 10.01
CA LEU A 176 3.09 -14.14 9.40
C LEU A 176 2.28 -15.43 9.23
N HIS A 177 1.25 -15.64 10.05
CA HIS A 177 0.38 -16.82 9.95
C HIS A 177 -0.55 -16.74 8.74
N LEU A 178 -0.89 -15.53 8.28
CA LEU A 178 -1.86 -15.33 7.20
C LEU A 178 -1.42 -15.93 5.86
N HIS A 179 -0.11 -16.05 5.63
CA HIS A 179 0.43 -16.66 4.41
C HIS A 179 1.94 -16.95 4.56
N ASP A 180 2.38 -18.15 4.13
CA ASP A 180 3.80 -18.54 4.11
C ASP A 180 4.73 -17.54 3.38
N GLY A 181 4.22 -16.84 2.35
CA GLY A 181 4.99 -15.83 1.63
C GLY A 181 5.37 -14.62 2.49
N PHE A 182 4.67 -14.39 3.61
CA PHE A 182 5.04 -13.38 4.60
C PHE A 182 6.12 -13.90 5.56
N GLN A 183 6.04 -15.16 5.96
CA GLN A 183 7.09 -15.82 6.75
C GLN A 183 8.41 -15.85 5.96
N SER A 184 8.40 -16.36 4.72
CA SER A 184 9.55 -16.32 3.81
C SER A 184 10.16 -14.92 3.69
N ALA A 185 9.31 -13.91 3.52
CA ALA A 185 9.75 -12.52 3.44
C ALA A 185 10.42 -12.02 4.74
N ARG A 186 9.87 -12.41 5.90
CA ARG A 186 10.43 -12.10 7.22
C ARG A 186 11.75 -12.79 7.50
N ASP A 187 12.01 -13.92 6.86
CA ASP A 187 13.28 -14.67 6.99
C ASP A 187 14.35 -14.18 6.00
N GLY A 188 14.02 -13.18 5.18
CA GLY A 188 14.93 -12.60 4.19
C GLY A 188 15.00 -13.40 2.89
N GLU A 189 14.10 -14.35 2.68
CA GLU A 189 13.97 -15.00 1.38
C GLU A 189 13.57 -13.96 0.33
N ASP A 190 14.23 -14.01 -0.83
CA ASP A 190 14.11 -13.00 -1.87
C ASP A 190 14.47 -11.58 -1.39
N ALA A 191 15.34 -11.41 -0.39
CA ALA A 191 15.85 -10.09 0.00
C ALA A 191 16.34 -9.29 -1.21
N GLY A 192 15.85 -8.06 -1.36
CA GLY A 192 16.08 -7.22 -2.55
C GLY A 192 15.08 -7.41 -3.70
N ARG A 193 14.13 -8.35 -3.59
CA ARG A 193 13.03 -8.55 -4.55
C ARG A 193 11.69 -8.61 -3.82
N TRP A 194 10.77 -7.72 -4.18
CA TRP A 194 9.39 -7.76 -3.65
C TRP A 194 8.37 -8.09 -4.73
N VAL A 195 8.66 -7.72 -5.98
CA VAL A 195 7.71 -7.80 -7.09
C VAL A 195 7.36 -9.23 -7.49
N ILE A 196 8.38 -10.05 -7.79
CA ILE A 196 8.19 -11.43 -8.25
C ILE A 196 7.51 -12.28 -7.17
N PRO A 197 7.91 -12.19 -5.88
CA PRO A 197 7.22 -12.92 -4.82
C PRO A 197 5.75 -12.52 -4.66
N VAL A 198 5.40 -11.24 -4.79
CA VAL A 198 4.00 -10.79 -4.77
C VAL A 198 3.18 -11.49 -5.85
N GLN A 199 3.74 -11.71 -7.05
CA GLN A 199 3.06 -12.42 -8.13
C GLN A 199 2.80 -13.88 -7.78
N LYS A 200 3.84 -14.58 -7.32
CA LYS A 200 3.70 -15.98 -6.88
C LYS A 200 2.60 -16.12 -5.82
N MET A 201 2.56 -15.19 -4.85
CA MET A 201 1.50 -15.18 -3.83
C MET A 201 0.11 -14.95 -4.43
N ARG A 202 -0.04 -14.07 -5.42
CA ARG A 202 -1.33 -13.88 -6.11
C ARG A 202 -1.79 -15.16 -6.79
N ASP A 203 -0.88 -15.84 -7.49
CA ASP A 203 -1.17 -17.11 -8.15
C ASP A 203 -1.55 -18.18 -7.13
N THR A 204 -0.81 -18.28 -6.02
CA THR A 204 -1.12 -19.20 -4.92
C THR A 204 -2.49 -18.93 -4.32
N ILE A 205 -2.81 -17.68 -3.98
CA ILE A 205 -4.13 -17.31 -3.44
C ILE A 205 -5.24 -17.66 -4.43
N GLN A 206 -5.03 -17.38 -5.73
CA GLN A 206 -6.02 -17.68 -6.75
C GLN A 206 -6.26 -19.20 -6.90
N ILE A 207 -5.19 -20.02 -6.86
CA ILE A 207 -5.27 -21.47 -7.02
C ILE A 207 -5.78 -22.18 -5.74
N ALA A 208 -5.39 -21.69 -4.57
CA ALA A 208 -5.68 -22.36 -3.29
C ALA A 208 -7.11 -22.12 -2.78
N ARG A 209 -7.77 -21.03 -3.22
CA ARG A 209 -9.10 -20.61 -2.79
C ARG A 209 -10.21 -21.64 -2.95
N GLU A 210 -9.98 -22.70 -3.71
CA GLU A 210 -10.96 -23.75 -3.99
C GLU A 210 -10.78 -25.00 -3.12
N LYS A 211 -9.69 -25.11 -2.34
CA LYS A 211 -9.29 -26.38 -1.74
C LYS A 211 -9.84 -26.64 -0.34
N GLN A 212 -9.71 -25.67 0.58
CA GLN A 212 -10.08 -25.86 1.99
C GLN A 212 -10.56 -24.55 2.62
N PRO A 213 -11.48 -24.59 3.61
CA PRO A 213 -11.93 -23.40 4.32
C PRO A 213 -10.83 -22.86 5.24
N ALA A 214 -10.81 -21.53 5.42
CA ALA A 214 -9.90 -20.88 6.37
C ALA A 214 -10.15 -21.39 7.80
N SER A 215 -9.08 -21.59 8.56
CA SER A 215 -9.18 -21.93 9.98
C SER A 215 -9.69 -20.73 10.78
N LEU A 216 -10.31 -20.98 11.94
CA LEU A 216 -10.76 -19.89 12.82
C LEU A 216 -9.59 -19.04 13.34
N GLU A 217 -8.43 -19.66 13.52
CA GLU A 217 -7.20 -19.00 13.95
C GLU A 217 -6.73 -17.95 12.92
N LEU A 218 -6.70 -18.30 11.63
CA LEU A 218 -6.35 -17.35 10.57
C LEU A 218 -7.33 -16.18 10.47
N LEU A 219 -8.63 -16.46 10.69
CA LEU A 219 -9.63 -15.40 10.76
C LEU A 219 -9.39 -14.50 11.98
N ASP A 220 -8.99 -15.07 13.11
CA ASP A 220 -8.70 -14.33 14.33
C ASP A 220 -7.46 -13.46 14.21
N ASP A 221 -6.38 -13.96 13.61
CA ASP A 221 -5.16 -13.18 13.36
C ASP A 221 -5.47 -11.97 12.49
N ALA A 222 -6.23 -12.15 11.41
CA ALA A 222 -6.65 -11.03 10.55
C ALA A 222 -7.48 -9.98 11.30
N LEU A 223 -8.36 -10.42 12.22
CA LEU A 223 -9.19 -9.53 13.04
C LEU A 223 -8.40 -8.86 14.17
N ASP A 224 -7.42 -9.54 14.77
CA ASP A 224 -6.55 -8.99 15.80
C ASP A 224 -5.66 -7.89 15.22
N ILE A 225 -5.05 -8.12 14.05
CA ILE A 225 -4.31 -7.08 13.33
C ILE A 225 -5.23 -5.89 13.03
N ALA A 226 -6.44 -6.15 12.52
CA ALA A 226 -7.39 -5.10 12.21
C ALA A 226 -7.80 -4.28 13.45
N SER A 227 -7.84 -4.91 14.62
CA SER A 227 -8.26 -4.26 15.87
C SER A 227 -7.30 -3.18 16.39
N GLU A 228 -6.03 -3.23 15.95
CA GLU A 228 -4.99 -2.24 16.24
C GLU A 228 -5.24 -0.91 15.52
N TYR A 229 -6.07 -0.93 14.48
CA TYR A 229 -6.51 0.29 13.82
C TYR A 229 -7.73 0.89 14.55
N GLY A 230 -7.90 2.21 14.41
CA GLY A 230 -9.07 2.91 14.94
C GLY A 230 -10.39 2.31 14.44
N MET A 231 -11.46 2.43 15.25
CA MET A 231 -12.75 1.76 15.02
C MET A 231 -13.30 1.88 13.59
N HIS A 232 -13.13 3.04 12.95
CA HIS A 232 -13.57 3.31 11.57
C HIS A 232 -12.80 2.51 10.50
N TRP A 233 -11.59 2.08 10.81
CA TRP A 233 -10.67 1.41 9.89
C TRP A 233 -10.66 -0.11 10.03
N ARG A 234 -11.08 -0.62 11.20
CA ARG A 234 -11.02 -2.06 11.51
C ARG A 234 -11.66 -2.93 10.44
N LEU A 235 -12.88 -2.61 10.02
CA LEU A 235 -13.60 -3.45 9.05
C LEU A 235 -12.94 -3.41 7.66
N PRO A 236 -12.59 -2.22 7.11
CA PRO A 236 -11.78 -2.14 5.89
C PRO A 236 -10.47 -2.94 5.96
N ILE A 237 -9.73 -2.84 7.06
CA ILE A 237 -8.45 -3.56 7.24
C ILE A 237 -8.69 -5.06 7.30
N ALA A 238 -9.67 -5.51 8.09
CA ALA A 238 -10.03 -6.92 8.21
C ALA A 238 -10.38 -7.52 6.84
N ILE A 239 -11.22 -6.86 6.04
CA ILE A 239 -11.57 -7.32 4.69
C ILE A 239 -10.32 -7.43 3.81
N GLN A 240 -9.42 -6.46 3.87
CA GLN A 240 -8.20 -6.48 3.08
C GLN A 240 -7.25 -7.61 3.49
N LEU A 241 -7.13 -7.91 4.79
CA LEU A 241 -6.30 -9.00 5.31
C LEU A 241 -6.90 -10.37 5.02
N LEU A 242 -8.22 -10.54 5.23
CA LEU A 242 -8.93 -11.78 4.91
C LEU A 242 -8.82 -12.11 3.42
N ALA A 243 -8.82 -11.10 2.54
CA ALA A 243 -8.64 -11.30 1.11
C ALA A 243 -7.25 -11.87 0.73
N LEU A 244 -6.26 -11.80 1.63
CA LEU A 244 -4.91 -12.35 1.45
C LEU A 244 -4.81 -13.83 1.82
N LEU A 245 -5.81 -14.37 2.53
CA LEU A 245 -5.80 -15.78 2.90
C LEU A 245 -5.88 -16.65 1.63
N PRO A 246 -5.00 -17.66 1.50
CA PRO A 246 -5.06 -18.60 0.39
C PRO A 246 -6.29 -19.52 0.49
N GLU A 247 -6.84 -19.73 1.68
CA GLU A 247 -8.00 -20.57 1.92
C GLU A 247 -9.33 -19.94 1.48
N ARG A 248 -10.35 -20.79 1.34
CA ARG A 248 -11.72 -20.38 1.05
C ARG A 248 -12.34 -19.68 2.26
N LEU A 249 -12.80 -18.44 2.06
CA LEU A 249 -13.59 -17.72 3.05
C LEU A 249 -15.05 -18.16 3.00
N GLU A 250 -15.56 -18.70 4.11
CA GLU A 250 -16.99 -19.01 4.24
C GLU A 250 -17.70 -17.80 4.83
N CYS A 251 -18.54 -17.13 4.02
CA CYS A 251 -19.16 -15.86 4.38
C CYS A 251 -19.88 -15.89 5.74
N SER A 252 -20.59 -16.97 6.06
CA SER A 252 -21.29 -17.12 7.35
C SER A 252 -20.31 -17.09 8.53
N LYS A 253 -19.23 -17.87 8.46
CA LYS A 253 -18.18 -17.91 9.50
C LYS A 253 -17.45 -16.58 9.64
N VAL A 254 -17.12 -15.94 8.53
CA VAL A 254 -16.47 -14.61 8.52
C VAL A 254 -17.36 -13.57 9.19
N LEU A 255 -18.65 -13.53 8.82
CA LEU A 255 -19.62 -12.60 9.38
C LEU A 255 -19.85 -12.86 10.87
N GLU A 256 -20.03 -14.11 11.27
CA GLU A 256 -20.18 -14.49 12.68
C GLU A 256 -18.97 -14.02 13.49
N ARG A 257 -17.75 -14.25 12.98
CA ARG A 257 -16.52 -13.86 13.68
C ARG A 257 -16.36 -12.34 13.76
N ILE A 258 -16.63 -11.62 12.67
CA ILE A 258 -16.65 -10.15 12.65
C ILE A 258 -17.64 -9.62 13.68
N LEU A 259 -18.87 -10.13 13.70
CA LEU A 259 -19.90 -9.69 14.64
C LEU A 259 -19.51 -9.98 16.09
N HIS A 260 -18.92 -11.15 16.36
CA HIS A 260 -18.46 -11.52 17.68
C HIS A 260 -17.32 -10.61 18.19
N ARG A 261 -16.34 -10.30 17.33
CA ARG A 261 -15.11 -9.58 17.71
C ARG A 261 -15.21 -8.06 17.61
N MET A 262 -16.07 -7.56 16.72
CA MET A 262 -16.19 -6.13 16.43
C MET A 262 -17.44 -5.49 17.05
N SER A 263 -18.31 -6.28 17.68
CA SER A 263 -19.37 -5.72 18.52
C SER A 263 -18.75 -5.05 19.74
N PRO A 264 -19.05 -3.76 20.01
CA PRO A 264 -18.74 -3.19 21.31
C PRO A 264 -19.41 -4.06 22.37
N SER A 265 -18.62 -4.57 23.30
CA SER A 265 -19.03 -5.52 24.33
C SER A 265 -20.36 -5.11 24.99
N GLY A 266 -21.41 -5.90 24.73
CA GLY A 266 -22.67 -5.83 25.47
C GLY A 266 -23.94 -5.85 24.60
N LYS A 267 -24.43 -7.06 24.33
CA LYS A 267 -25.82 -7.40 23.93
C LYS A 267 -26.43 -6.57 22.79
N ARG A 268 -26.46 -7.15 21.60
CA ARG A 268 -27.67 -7.16 20.76
C ARG A 268 -27.68 -8.44 19.93
N HIS A 269 -28.58 -9.35 20.30
CA HIS A 269 -28.93 -10.54 19.51
C HIS A 269 -29.42 -10.04 18.14
N CYS A 270 -28.58 -10.12 17.11
CA CYS A 270 -28.96 -9.71 15.76
C CYS A 270 -29.56 -10.94 15.05
N LYS A 271 -30.90 -11.00 15.00
CA LYS A 271 -31.64 -11.94 14.17
C LYS A 271 -31.40 -11.59 12.70
N PHE A 272 -30.32 -12.10 12.10
CA PHE A 272 -30.05 -11.92 10.67
C PHE A 272 -29.69 -13.23 9.95
N VAL A 273 -29.73 -14.37 10.63
CA VAL A 273 -29.26 -15.66 10.07
C VAL A 273 -30.41 -16.54 9.53
N ASP A 274 -31.65 -16.08 9.52
CA ASP A 274 -32.79 -16.92 9.06
C ASP A 274 -33.26 -16.64 7.61
N ARG A 275 -32.44 -16.01 6.75
CA ARG A 275 -32.76 -15.86 5.32
C ARG A 275 -31.53 -15.93 4.42
N CYS A 276 -30.97 -17.14 4.29
CA CYS A 276 -30.30 -17.60 3.07
C CYS A 276 -30.73 -19.04 2.81
#